data_AF-A0A5J4TQY7-F1
#
_entry.id   AF-A0A5J4TQY7-F1
#
_cell.length_a   1.000
_cell.length_b   1.000
_cell.length_c   1.000
_cell.angle_alpha   90.00
_cell.angle_beta   90.00
_cell.angle_gamma   90.00
#
_symmetry.space_group_name_H-M   'P 1'
#
loop_
_entity.id
_entity.type
_entity.pdbx_description
1 polymer ?
#
loop_
_entity_poly.entity_id
_entity_poly.type
_entity_poly.pdbx_seq_one_letter_code
_entity_poly.pdbx_strand_id
1 'polypeptide(L)'
;MTEVQPKSEKEERTSLTVYFEPQGEDIITQFQHHAAQLKDSNSSDKDKKIYLENLIHLAFGFELSQFHKIMTKSIAIETVYKLMFDTENPKIRTLCGAVLQVVQQRGTENEQIADWRTLLSPIVSFLFV
;
A
#
# COMPACT_ATOMS: atom_id res chain seq x y z
N MET A 1 18.18 56.04 -7.35
CA MET A 1 18.65 55.01 -8.29
C MET A 1 19.16 53.84 -7.43
N THR A 2 18.25 53.17 -6.73
CA THR A 2 17.63 51.88 -7.08
C THR A 2 18.59 50.72 -6.85
N GLU A 3 18.58 50.21 -5.62
CA GLU A 3 19.18 48.92 -5.26
C GLU A 3 18.49 47.80 -6.03
N VAL A 4 19.28 47.00 -6.75
CA VAL A 4 18.81 45.78 -7.40
C VAL A 4 18.96 44.64 -6.40
N GLN A 5 17.85 44.18 -5.83
CA GLN A 5 17.81 42.95 -5.05
C GLN A 5 18.11 41.74 -5.97
N PRO A 6 18.92 40.76 -5.55
CA PRO A 6 19.03 39.52 -6.30
C PRO A 6 17.73 38.72 -6.13
N LYS A 7 17.13 38.37 -7.27
CA LYS A 7 15.97 37.48 -7.38
C LYS A 7 16.26 36.18 -6.63
N SER A 8 15.40 35.88 -5.66
CA SER A 8 15.26 34.54 -5.09
C SER A 8 14.92 33.57 -6.21
N GLU A 9 15.88 32.69 -6.51
CA GLU A 9 15.59 31.44 -7.20
C GLU A 9 14.61 30.67 -6.31
N LYS A 10 13.38 30.51 -6.80
CA LYS A 10 12.45 29.55 -6.24
C LYS A 10 13.05 28.18 -6.51
N GLU A 11 13.79 27.65 -5.55
CA GLU A 11 13.97 26.21 -5.40
C GLU A 11 12.56 25.62 -5.31
N GLU A 12 12.14 25.08 -6.44
CA GLU A 12 11.04 24.16 -6.57
C GLU A 12 11.34 23.03 -5.58
N ARG A 13 10.70 23.12 -4.40
CA ARG A 13 10.65 22.05 -3.40
C ARG A 13 10.01 20.86 -4.11
N THR A 14 10.84 20.07 -4.77
CA THR A 14 10.59 18.65 -4.98
C THR A 14 10.24 18.14 -3.60
N SER A 15 8.97 17.78 -3.41
CA SER A 15 8.48 17.16 -2.20
C SER A 15 9.33 15.93 -2.00
N LEU A 16 10.34 16.07 -1.13
CA LEU A 16 11.13 14.97 -0.63
C LEU A 16 10.11 14.07 0.03
N THR A 17 9.72 12.98 -0.64
CA THR A 17 8.96 11.92 -0.02
C THR A 17 9.89 11.35 1.04
N VAL A 18 9.82 11.93 2.24
CA VAL A 18 10.54 11.43 3.40
C VAL A 18 10.00 10.03 3.61
N TYR A 19 10.79 9.03 3.23
CA TYR A 19 10.58 7.65 3.64
C TYR A 19 10.61 7.67 5.17
N PHE A 20 9.43 7.64 5.77
CA PHE A 20 9.31 7.38 7.19
C PHE A 20 9.70 5.92 7.40
N GLU A 21 10.87 5.68 7.99
CA GLU A 21 11.10 4.41 8.66
C GLU A 21 9.97 4.21 9.68
N PRO A 22 9.29 3.05 9.68
CA PRO A 22 8.24 2.78 10.63
C PRO A 22 8.83 2.71 12.04
N GLN A 23 8.75 3.81 12.80
CA GLN A 23 9.18 3.83 14.18
C GLN A 23 8.14 3.14 15.07
N GLY A 24 8.49 1.95 15.56
CA GLY A 24 7.97 1.38 16.80
C GLY A 24 7.20 0.05 16.71
N GLU A 25 6.57 -0.26 15.58
CA GLU A 25 5.70 -1.44 15.46
C GLU A 25 6.12 -2.34 14.28
N ASP A 26 6.14 -3.67 14.47
CA ASP A 26 6.50 -4.64 13.40
C ASP A 26 5.68 -4.35 12.14
N ILE A 27 6.33 -4.28 10.99
CA ILE A 27 5.69 -3.90 9.72
C ILE A 27 4.46 -4.76 9.41
N ILE A 28 4.51 -6.04 9.80
CA ILE A 28 3.41 -6.98 9.63
C ILE A 28 2.22 -6.58 10.49
N THR A 29 2.44 -6.15 11.72
CA THR A 29 1.38 -5.64 12.60
C THR A 29 0.71 -4.43 11.97
N GLN A 30 1.47 -3.54 11.31
CA GLN A 30 0.89 -2.38 10.62
C GLN A 30 0.05 -2.80 9.40
N PHE A 31 0.53 -3.75 8.60
CA PHE A 31 -0.27 -4.34 7.52
C PHE A 31 -1.57 -4.98 8.05
N GLN A 32 -1.46 -5.75 9.14
CA GLN A 32 -2.62 -6.39 9.79
C GLN A 32 -3.59 -5.35 10.34
N HIS A 33 -3.09 -4.29 10.96
CA HIS A 33 -3.90 -3.20 11.49
C HIS A 33 -4.73 -2.56 10.38
N HIS A 34 -4.10 -2.09 9.30
CA HIS A 34 -4.84 -1.47 8.20
C HIS A 34 -5.78 -2.45 7.49
N ALA A 35 -5.39 -3.72 7.32
CA ALA A 35 -6.28 -4.75 6.79
C ALA A 35 -7.51 -4.96 7.69
N ALA A 36 -7.35 -5.01 9.01
CA ALA A 36 -8.45 -5.15 9.94
C ALA A 36 -9.43 -3.96 9.84
N GLN A 37 -8.91 -2.73 9.72
CA GLN A 37 -9.74 -1.53 9.55
C GLN A 37 -10.52 -1.53 8.22
N LEU A 38 -9.96 -2.07 7.14
CA LEU A 38 -10.65 -2.22 5.85
C LEU A 38 -11.80 -3.25 5.90
N LYS A 39 -11.75 -4.21 6.83
CA LYS A 39 -12.84 -5.19 7.05
C LYS A 39 -13.97 -4.64 7.91
N ASP A 40 -13.76 -3.54 8.62
CA ASP A 40 -14.81 -2.94 9.45
C ASP A 40 -15.91 -2.35 8.55
N SER A 41 -17.13 -2.90 8.68
CA SER A 41 -18.30 -2.45 7.95
C SER A 41 -18.69 -1.00 8.26
N ASN A 42 -18.25 -0.46 9.40
CA ASN A 42 -18.51 0.92 9.80
C ASN A 42 -17.47 1.91 9.25
N SER A 43 -16.40 1.42 8.61
CA SER A 43 -15.36 2.28 8.05
C SER A 43 -15.90 3.13 6.89
N SER A 44 -15.71 4.44 6.97
CA SER A 44 -16.14 5.35 5.91
C SER A 44 -15.25 5.23 4.68
N ASP A 45 -15.74 5.68 3.53
CA ASP A 45 -14.92 5.74 2.31
C ASP A 45 -13.68 6.64 2.46
N LYS A 46 -13.73 7.64 3.34
CA LYS A 46 -12.57 8.49 3.65
C LYS A 46 -11.52 7.70 4.42
N ASP A 47 -11.94 6.92 5.42
CA ASP A 47 -11.03 6.11 6.24
C ASP A 47 -10.41 4.99 5.41
N LYS A 48 -11.21 4.30 4.58
CA LYS A 48 -10.73 3.27 3.66
C LYS A 48 -9.64 3.78 2.73
N LYS A 49 -9.76 5.00 2.20
CA LYS A 49 -8.72 5.61 1.36
C LYS A 49 -7.42 5.80 2.15
N ILE A 50 -7.50 6.31 3.38
CA ILE A 50 -6.33 6.49 4.26
C ILE A 50 -5.65 5.14 4.53
N TYR A 51 -6.41 4.10 4.87
CA TYR A 51 -5.85 2.79 5.14
C TYR A 51 -5.20 2.15 3.90
N LEU A 52 -5.80 2.32 2.72
CA LEU A 52 -5.20 1.86 1.46
C LEU A 52 -3.93 2.63 1.10
N GLU A 53 -3.94 3.96 1.28
CA GLU A 53 -2.75 4.80 1.08
C GLU A 53 -1.62 4.38 2.03
N ASN A 54 -1.92 4.11 3.29
CA ASN A 54 -0.93 3.61 4.24
C ASN A 54 -0.39 2.23 3.82
N LEU A 55 -1.24 1.31 3.36
CA LEU A 55 -0.79 0.02 2.82
C LEU A 55 0.15 0.18 1.61
N ILE A 56 -0.09 1.16 0.73
CA ILE A 56 0.82 1.48 -0.38
C ILE A 56 2.18 1.94 0.16
N HIS A 57 2.20 2.89 1.12
CA HIS A 57 3.44 3.36 1.72
C HIS A 57 4.23 2.24 2.39
N LEU A 58 3.55 1.38 3.17
CA LEU A 58 4.17 0.23 3.82
C LEU A 58 4.72 -0.77 2.78
N ALA A 59 3.99 -0.99 1.69
CA ALA A 59 4.41 -1.87 0.61
C ALA A 59 5.69 -1.37 -0.09
N PHE A 60 5.88 -0.06 -0.20
CA PHE A 60 7.15 0.51 -0.67
C PHE A 60 8.28 0.47 0.36
N GLY A 61 7.97 0.42 1.66
CA GLY A 61 8.96 0.62 2.72
C GLY A 61 9.53 -0.65 3.36
N PHE A 62 8.89 -1.81 3.24
CA PHE A 62 9.32 -3.01 3.98
C PHE A 62 10.63 -3.61 3.44
N GLU A 63 11.34 -4.44 4.20
CA GLU A 63 12.52 -5.15 3.70
C GLU A 63 12.11 -6.35 2.85
N LEU A 64 12.71 -6.57 1.68
CA LEU A 64 12.34 -7.70 0.79
C LEU A 64 12.43 -9.07 1.49
N SER A 65 13.28 -9.23 2.50
CA SER A 65 13.37 -10.40 3.38
C SER A 65 12.05 -10.73 4.11
N GLN A 66 11.21 -9.71 4.33
CA GLN A 66 9.93 -9.81 5.03
C GLN A 66 8.75 -10.13 4.09
N PHE A 67 8.96 -10.09 2.77
CA PHE A 67 7.91 -10.22 1.75
C PHE A 67 7.01 -11.43 2.01
N HIS A 68 7.60 -12.62 2.08
CA HIS A 68 6.84 -13.86 2.27
C HIS A 68 6.03 -13.85 3.57
N LYS A 69 6.60 -13.32 4.66
CA LYS A 69 5.92 -13.23 5.96
C LYS A 69 4.75 -12.24 5.91
N ILE A 70 4.90 -11.11 5.22
CA ILE A 70 3.81 -10.14 5.03
C ILE A 70 2.70 -10.78 4.18
N MET A 71 3.04 -11.43 3.06
CA MET A 71 2.05 -12.03 2.16
C MET A 71 1.23 -13.13 2.83
N THR A 72 1.87 -13.98 3.62
CA THR A 72 1.22 -15.15 4.23
C THR A 72 0.51 -14.86 5.55
N LYS A 73 0.93 -13.84 6.31
CA LYS A 73 0.44 -13.61 7.69
C LYS A 73 -0.43 -12.37 7.87
N SER A 74 -0.40 -11.42 6.93
CA SER A 74 -1.04 -10.11 7.16
C SER A 74 -2.53 -10.05 6.88
N ILE A 75 -3.12 -11.05 6.21
CA ILE A 75 -4.48 -11.05 5.64
C ILE A 75 -4.80 -9.87 4.69
N ALA A 76 -3.82 -9.01 4.40
CA ALA A 76 -4.03 -7.76 3.69
C ALA A 76 -4.40 -8.01 2.22
N ILE A 77 -3.75 -8.96 1.56
CA ILE A 77 -4.00 -9.26 0.14
C ILE A 77 -5.45 -9.74 -0.09
N GLU A 78 -5.91 -10.70 0.70
CA GLU A 78 -7.30 -11.18 0.62
C GLU A 78 -8.30 -10.05 0.90
N THR A 79 -8.03 -9.24 1.93
CA THR A 79 -8.88 -8.11 2.30
C THR A 79 -8.98 -7.07 1.18
N VAL A 80 -7.84 -6.73 0.56
CA VAL A 80 -7.77 -5.75 -0.53
C VAL A 80 -8.49 -6.27 -1.78
N TYR A 81 -8.32 -7.54 -2.13
CA TYR A 81 -9.09 -8.14 -3.22
C TYR A 81 -10.58 -8.09 -2.92
N LYS A 82 -11.00 -8.51 -1.74
CA LYS A 82 -12.41 -8.49 -1.35
C LYS A 82 -13.00 -7.07 -1.46
N LEU A 83 -12.33 -6.07 -0.89
CA LEU A 83 -12.77 -4.69 -0.95
C LEU A 83 -12.86 -4.17 -2.40
N MET A 84 -11.93 -4.58 -3.28
CA MET A 84 -11.97 -4.22 -4.70
C MET A 84 -13.27 -4.67 -5.38
N PHE A 85 -13.77 -5.86 -5.04
CA PHE A 85 -15.02 -6.41 -5.57
C PHE A 85 -16.25 -5.82 -4.88
N ASP A 86 -16.21 -5.62 -3.56
CA ASP A 86 -17.37 -5.19 -2.77
C ASP A 86 -17.66 -3.68 -2.91
N THR A 87 -16.66 -2.85 -3.23
CA THR A 87 -16.84 -1.39 -3.25
C THR A 87 -17.50 -0.88 -4.53
N GLU A 88 -18.49 0.00 -4.38
CA GLU A 88 -19.05 0.81 -5.47
C GLU A 88 -18.20 2.06 -5.77
N ASN A 89 -17.27 2.43 -4.88
CA ASN A 89 -16.45 3.63 -5.04
C ASN A 89 -15.27 3.36 -6.00
N PRO A 90 -15.24 3.96 -7.20
CA PRO A 90 -14.20 3.69 -8.18
C PRO A 90 -12.81 4.09 -7.69
N LYS A 91 -12.69 5.13 -6.84
CA LYS A 91 -11.40 5.57 -6.31
C LYS A 91 -10.83 4.58 -5.29
N ILE A 92 -11.68 3.98 -4.45
CA ILE A 92 -11.26 2.90 -3.54
C ILE A 92 -10.79 1.70 -4.37
N ARG A 93 -11.55 1.32 -5.40
CA ARG A 93 -11.16 0.24 -6.32
C ARG A 93 -9.79 0.47 -6.96
N THR A 94 -9.52 1.70 -7.42
CA THR A 94 -8.20 2.08 -7.95
C THR A 94 -7.09 1.93 -6.90
N LEU A 95 -7.33 2.37 -5.67
CA LEU A 95 -6.34 2.25 -4.59
C LEU A 95 -6.08 0.78 -4.20
N CYS A 96 -7.10 -0.06 -4.19
CA CYS A 96 -6.91 -1.51 -4.04
C CYS A 96 -5.99 -2.06 -5.14
N GLY A 97 -6.20 -1.64 -6.40
CA GLY A 97 -5.33 -2.01 -7.51
C GLY A 97 -3.89 -1.55 -7.31
N ALA A 98 -3.69 -0.33 -6.82
CA ALA A 98 -2.36 0.21 -6.52
C ALA A 98 -1.62 -0.59 -5.43
N VAL A 99 -2.30 -0.95 -4.33
CA VAL A 99 -1.72 -1.82 -3.28
C VAL A 99 -1.23 -3.13 -3.90
N LEU A 100 -2.07 -3.80 -4.68
CA LEU A 100 -1.74 -5.08 -5.30
C LEU A 100 -0.59 -4.96 -6.30
N GLN A 101 -0.57 -3.91 -7.12
CA GLN A 101 0.49 -3.66 -8.08
C GLN A 101 1.84 -3.46 -7.40
N VAL A 102 1.89 -2.66 -6.33
CA VAL A 102 3.13 -2.42 -5.58
C VAL A 102 3.61 -3.73 -4.97
N VAL A 103 2.74 -4.48 -4.30
CA VAL A 103 3.11 -5.78 -3.73
C VAL A 103 3.64 -6.75 -4.79
N GLN A 104 2.99 -6.84 -5.95
CA GLN A 104 3.45 -7.68 -7.06
C GLN A 104 4.84 -7.28 -7.54
N GLN A 105 5.07 -5.97 -7.72
CA GLN A 105 6.37 -5.44 -8.10
C GLN A 105 7.44 -5.83 -7.07
N ARG A 106 7.17 -5.61 -5.78
CA ARG A 106 8.09 -5.96 -4.69
C ARG A 106 8.43 -7.45 -4.67
N GLY A 107 7.48 -8.32 -5.01
CA GLY A 107 7.71 -9.76 -5.12
C GLY A 107 8.71 -10.15 -6.22
N THR A 108 8.92 -9.27 -7.20
CA THR A 108 9.88 -9.49 -8.32
C THR A 108 11.23 -8.80 -8.13
N GLU A 109 11.40 -8.02 -7.05
CA GLU A 109 12.62 -7.26 -6.80
C GLU A 109 13.72 -8.08 -6.11
N ASN A 110 13.43 -9.31 -5.70
CA ASN A 110 14.44 -10.24 -5.17
C ASN A 110 14.70 -11.38 -6.17
N GLU A 111 15.85 -12.04 -6.04
CA GLU A 111 16.19 -13.23 -6.84
C GLU A 111 15.41 -14.49 -6.40
N GLN A 112 14.49 -14.36 -5.44
CA GLN A 112 13.70 -15.47 -4.93
C GLN A 112 12.49 -15.70 -5.83
N ILE A 113 12.03 -16.95 -5.90
CA ILE A 113 10.79 -17.28 -6.61
C ILE A 113 9.64 -16.62 -5.85
N ALA A 114 9.01 -15.64 -6.50
CA ALA A 114 7.82 -14.99 -5.98
C ALA A 114 6.71 -16.04 -5.72
N ASP A 115 6.10 -15.98 -4.54
CA ASP A 115 4.97 -16.85 -4.18
C ASP A 115 3.66 -16.35 -4.82
N TRP A 116 3.58 -16.52 -6.15
CA TRP A 116 2.42 -16.14 -6.94
C TRP A 116 1.14 -16.86 -6.51
N ARG A 117 1.27 -18.07 -5.95
CA ARG A 117 0.12 -18.81 -5.46
C ARG A 117 -0.54 -18.09 -4.30
N THR A 118 0.22 -17.70 -3.28
CA THR A 118 -0.30 -16.94 -2.15
C THR A 118 -0.89 -15.60 -2.60
N LEU A 119 -0.23 -14.93 -3.55
CA LEU A 119 -0.68 -13.63 -4.02
C LEU A 119 -1.96 -13.70 -4.89
N LEU A 120 -2.08 -14.69 -5.79
CA LEU A 120 -3.18 -14.77 -6.76
C LEU A 120 -4.32 -15.69 -6.33
N SER A 121 -4.13 -16.57 -5.36
CA SER A 121 -5.20 -17.46 -4.91
C SER A 121 -6.48 -16.71 -4.47
N PRO A 122 -6.41 -15.56 -3.76
CA PRO A 122 -7.62 -14.86 -3.36
C PRO A 122 -8.44 -14.36 -4.56
N ILE A 123 -7.81 -13.78 -5.58
CA ILE A 123 -8.55 -13.28 -6.75
C ILE A 123 -9.17 -14.43 -7.55
N VAL A 124 -8.48 -15.56 -7.68
CA VAL A 124 -9.04 -16.75 -8.33
C VAL A 124 -10.27 -17.23 -7.57
N SER A 125 -10.21 -17.27 -6.24
CA SER A 125 -11.37 -17.62 -5.40
C SER A 125 -12.53 -16.63 -5.52
N PHE A 126 -12.29 -15.34 -5.75
CA PHE A 126 -13.40 -14.37 -5.93
C PHE A 126 -14.00 -14.39 -7.34
N LEU A 127 -13.24 -14.80 -8.36
CA LEU A 127 -13.72 -14.79 -9.76
C LEU A 127 -14.40 -16.10 -10.20
N PHE A 128 -14.06 -17.23 -9.58
CA PHE A 128 -14.45 -18.56 -10.06
C PHE A 128 -15.15 -19.43 -9.01
N VAL A 129 -15.66 -18.81 -7.94
CA VAL A 129 -16.47 -19.48 -6.91
C VAL A 129 -17.89 -18.96 -6.96
#